data_AF-A0A7W1ZZU2-F1
#
_entry.id   AF-A0A7W1ZZU2-F1
#
_cell.length_a   1.000
_cell.length_b   1.000
_cell.length_c   1.000
_cell.angle_alpha   90.00
_cell.angle_beta   90.00
_cell.angle_gamma   90.00
#
_symmetry.space_group_name_H-M   'P 1'
#
loop_
_entity.id
_entity.type
_entity.pdbx_description
1 polymer ?
#
loop_
_entity_poly.entity_id
_entity_poly.type
_entity_poly.pdbx_seq_one_letter_code
_entity_poly.pdbx_strand_id
1 'polypeptide(L)'
;MQTLEAGGQLFQTWQEAVEREVNLPTFNFSEISETRQQDFSFPTKRKLESLRDENNQIVGVIIRTQQEIFGVIELQIEEVSNQQSAISSQKLFKLTVRVKNLTALENANEQSRDDALLHSLVSTHTILSATDGEFVSLLEPPDELREAVAACRNTGTYPVLAGTDGTRDCMLSSPIILYDYPQIAAESAGDLFDGAEIDEILTLRIMTMTDEEKHEMRGIDDRVRKILERTETMSEEQLLKMHGAMRGLVR
;
A
#
# COMPACT_ATOMS: atom_id res chain seq x y z
N MET A 1 3.47 -7.29 26.46
CA MET A 1 4.28 -6.25 25.80
C MET A 1 5.46 -5.95 26.69
N GLN A 2 6.68 -6.04 26.18
CA GLN A 2 7.90 -5.74 26.96
C GLN A 2 8.29 -4.28 26.74
N THR A 3 8.73 -3.61 27.79
CA THR A 3 9.15 -2.21 27.75
C THR A 3 10.52 -2.05 28.42
N LEU A 4 11.30 -1.06 27.98
CA LEU A 4 12.58 -0.69 28.56
C LEU A 4 12.76 0.82 28.46
N GLU A 5 13.13 1.46 29.57
CA GLU A 5 13.52 2.86 29.57
C GLU A 5 15.06 2.97 29.56
N ALA A 6 15.61 3.70 28.59
CA ALA A 6 17.04 3.89 28.45
C ALA A 6 17.33 5.29 27.88
N GLY A 7 18.21 6.06 28.54
CA GLY A 7 18.60 7.39 28.09
C GLY A 7 17.42 8.38 27.97
N GLY A 8 16.39 8.23 28.82
CA GLY A 8 15.17 9.06 28.77
C GLY A 8 14.20 8.72 27.63
N GLN A 9 14.44 7.63 26.90
CA GLN A 9 13.55 7.12 25.86
C GLN A 9 12.91 5.79 26.29
N LEU A 10 11.59 5.68 26.07
CA LEU A 10 10.84 4.45 26.26
C LEU A 10 10.88 3.60 24.98
N PHE A 11 11.36 2.36 25.11
CA PHE A 11 11.36 1.35 24.07
C PHE A 11 10.29 0.31 24.37
N GLN A 12 9.50 -0.08 23.38
CA GLN A 12 8.45 -1.10 23.53
C GLN A 12 8.51 -2.11 22.38
N THR A 13 8.11 -3.36 22.64
CA THR A 13 7.99 -4.38 21.59
C THR A 13 6.77 -4.13 20.72
N TRP A 14 6.95 -4.11 19.39
CA TRP A 14 5.87 -3.93 18.42
C TRP A 14 6.17 -4.60 17.07
N GLN A 15 5.19 -4.60 16.17
CA GLN A 15 5.31 -5.14 14.81
C GLN A 15 5.57 -4.02 13.81
N GLU A 16 6.70 -4.12 13.09
CA GLU A 16 7.10 -3.19 12.05
C GLU A 16 6.73 -3.74 10.66
N ALA A 17 6.20 -2.89 9.78
CA ALA A 17 6.09 -3.22 8.36
C ALA A 17 7.36 -2.79 7.63
N VAL A 18 7.85 -3.63 6.71
CA VAL A 18 9.01 -3.29 5.88
C VAL A 18 8.59 -3.30 4.42
N GLU A 19 8.79 -2.16 3.76
CA GLU A 19 8.51 -2.01 2.34
C GLU A 19 9.41 -2.93 1.51
N ARG A 20 8.81 -3.56 0.51
CA ARG A 20 9.46 -4.44 -0.44
C ARG A 20 8.91 -4.21 -1.83
N GLU A 21 9.79 -4.32 -2.81
CA GLU A 21 9.47 -4.12 -4.22
C GLU A 21 9.94 -5.34 -5.02
N VAL A 22 9.09 -5.79 -5.93
CA VAL A 22 9.41 -6.85 -6.89
C VAL A 22 9.13 -6.29 -8.29
N ASN A 23 10.19 -6.09 -9.06
CA ASN A 23 10.08 -5.61 -10.43
C ASN A 23 10.02 -6.77 -11.41
N LEU A 24 9.00 -6.77 -12.26
CA LEU A 24 8.92 -7.68 -13.40
C LEU A 24 9.59 -7.05 -14.63
N PRO A 25 10.15 -7.87 -15.54
CA PRO A 25 10.61 -7.36 -16.83
C PRO A 25 9.43 -6.82 -17.65
N THR A 26 9.73 -5.97 -18.63
CA THR A 26 8.72 -5.53 -19.61
C THR A 26 8.27 -6.72 -20.45
N PHE A 27 6.96 -6.81 -20.72
CA PHE A 27 6.39 -7.86 -21.54
C PHE A 27 5.74 -7.28 -22.79
N ASN A 28 5.96 -7.94 -23.93
CA ASN A 28 5.19 -7.67 -25.13
C ASN A 28 3.93 -8.54 -25.13
N PHE A 29 2.77 -7.93 -25.36
CA PHE A 29 1.49 -8.63 -25.45
C PHE A 29 1.50 -9.76 -26.50
N SER A 30 2.28 -9.64 -27.58
CA SER A 30 2.38 -10.70 -28.59
C SER A 30 3.18 -11.93 -28.16
N GLU A 31 3.94 -11.85 -27.06
CA GLU A 31 4.85 -12.90 -26.59
C GLU A 31 4.28 -13.72 -25.42
N ILE A 32 3.10 -13.34 -24.92
CA ILE A 32 2.40 -14.02 -23.84
C ILE A 32 1.28 -14.85 -24.44
N SER A 33 1.61 -16.07 -24.88
CA SER A 33 0.64 -17.08 -25.27
C SER A 33 0.18 -17.94 -24.09
N GLU A 34 0.96 -17.95 -23.00
CA GLU A 34 0.75 -18.76 -21.81
C GLU A 34 0.98 -17.92 -20.55
N THR A 35 0.45 -18.37 -19.41
CA THR A 35 0.66 -17.73 -18.11
C THR A 35 2.16 -17.66 -17.79
N ARG A 36 2.68 -16.45 -17.61
CA ARG A 36 4.03 -16.21 -17.11
C ARG A 36 4.02 -16.23 -15.59
N GLN A 37 5.06 -16.80 -15.00
CA GLN A 37 5.26 -16.82 -13.55
C GLN A 37 6.63 -16.25 -13.22
N GLN A 38 6.67 -15.42 -12.18
CA GLN A 38 7.90 -14.92 -11.59
C GLN A 38 7.86 -15.17 -10.08
N ASP A 39 8.79 -16.00 -9.61
CA ASP A 39 8.97 -16.24 -8.19
C ASP A 39 9.69 -15.04 -7.54
N PHE A 40 9.38 -14.79 -6.28
CA PHE A 40 10.09 -13.86 -5.43
C PHE A 40 10.26 -14.41 -4.02
N SER A 41 11.31 -13.97 -3.32
CA SER A 41 11.51 -14.28 -1.92
C SER A 41 12.13 -13.12 -1.16
N PHE A 42 11.73 -13.00 0.11
CA PHE A 42 12.36 -12.15 1.10
C PHE A 42 12.89 -13.05 2.21
N PRO A 43 14.22 -13.14 2.39
CA PRO A 43 14.79 -14.10 3.32
C PRO A 43 14.59 -13.69 4.78
N THR A 44 14.57 -14.67 5.67
CA THR A 44 14.62 -14.47 7.12
C THR A 44 15.77 -13.54 7.50
N LYS A 45 15.49 -12.57 8.37
CA LYS A 45 16.48 -11.61 8.84
C LYS A 45 16.34 -11.41 10.34
N ARG A 46 17.48 -11.33 11.03
CA ARG A 46 17.56 -10.95 12.43
C ARG A 46 18.59 -9.86 12.62
N LYS A 47 18.18 -8.71 13.17
CA LYS A 47 19.04 -7.57 13.45
C LYS A 47 19.04 -7.30 14.96
N LEU A 48 20.23 -7.06 15.50
CA LEU A 48 20.44 -6.68 16.89
C LEU A 48 20.92 -5.23 16.95
N GLU A 49 20.37 -4.45 17.87
CA GLU A 49 20.77 -3.08 18.12
C GLU A 49 20.92 -2.90 19.63
N SER A 50 22.13 -2.55 20.08
CA SER A 50 22.40 -2.33 21.50
C SER A 50 21.92 -0.95 21.93
N LEU A 51 21.10 -0.91 22.97
CA LEU A 51 20.68 0.33 23.64
C LEU A 51 21.71 0.68 24.71
N ARG A 52 22.17 1.93 24.69
CA ARG A 52 23.21 2.42 25.58
C ARG A 52 22.72 3.59 26.41
N ASP A 53 23.18 3.66 27.66
CA ASP A 53 22.94 4.80 28.53
C ASP A 53 23.90 5.98 28.26
N GLU A 54 23.77 7.05 29.04
CA GLU A 54 24.63 8.24 28.97
C GLU A 54 26.12 7.95 29.24
N ASN A 55 26.40 6.84 29.94
CA ASN A 55 27.75 6.36 30.23
C ASN A 55 28.27 5.37 29.18
N ASN A 56 27.57 5.24 28.04
CA ASN A 56 27.88 4.33 26.94
C ASN A 56 27.82 2.82 27.32
N GLN A 57 27.17 2.47 28.44
CA GLN A 57 26.96 1.10 28.89
C GLN A 57 25.74 0.49 28.21
N ILE A 58 25.81 -0.78 27.81
CA ILE A 58 24.68 -1.47 27.20
C ILE A 58 23.65 -1.80 28.28
N VAL A 59 22.47 -1.20 28.18
CA VAL A 59 21.34 -1.39 29.11
C VAL A 59 20.23 -2.24 28.51
N GLY A 60 20.28 -2.52 27.21
CA GLY A 60 19.33 -3.40 26.53
C GLY A 60 19.74 -3.72 25.09
N VAL A 61 18.96 -4.58 24.43
CA VAL A 61 19.14 -4.92 23.02
C VAL A 61 17.78 -5.02 22.34
N ILE A 62 17.58 -4.25 21.27
CA ILE A 62 16.44 -4.41 20.35
C ILE A 62 16.76 -5.54 19.40
N ILE A 63 15.84 -6.49 19.29
CA ILE A 63 15.92 -7.62 18.37
C ILE A 63 14.80 -7.47 17.35
N ARG A 64 15.16 -7.21 16.09
CA ARG A 64 14.20 -7.20 14.98
C ARG A 64 14.30 -8.51 14.24
N THR A 65 13.18 -9.19 14.09
CA THR A 65 13.09 -10.48 13.40
C THR A 65 12.10 -10.37 12.25
N GLN A 66 12.48 -10.90 11.10
CA GLN A 66 11.66 -11.06 9.91
C GLN A 66 11.70 -12.54 9.54
N GLN A 67 10.55 -13.13 9.24
CA GLN A 67 10.49 -14.48 8.69
C GLN A 67 10.61 -14.45 7.17
N GLU A 68 10.95 -15.60 6.59
CA GLU A 68 10.93 -15.75 5.15
C GLU A 68 9.52 -15.53 4.60
N ILE A 69 9.46 -14.85 3.47
CA ILE A 69 8.28 -14.80 2.62
C ILE A 69 8.68 -15.30 1.25
N PHE A 70 7.93 -16.27 0.73
CA PHE A 70 8.04 -16.77 -0.63
C PHE A 70 6.71 -16.57 -1.35
N GLY A 71 6.77 -16.18 -2.62
CA GLY A 71 5.57 -16.01 -3.41
C GLY A 71 5.84 -16.06 -4.90
N VAL A 72 4.75 -16.00 -5.66
CA VAL A 72 4.77 -15.99 -7.12
C VAL A 72 3.85 -14.89 -7.62
N ILE A 73 4.30 -14.21 -8.68
CA ILE A 73 3.48 -13.31 -9.48
C ILE A 73 3.14 -14.02 -10.78
N GLU A 74 1.85 -14.21 -11.03
CA GLU A 74 1.33 -14.77 -12.28
C GLU A 74 0.80 -13.65 -13.16
N LEU A 75 1.18 -13.68 -14.44
CA LEU A 75 0.72 -12.77 -15.46
C LEU A 75 0.08 -13.57 -16.60
N GLN A 76 -1.16 -13.24 -16.94
CA GLN A 76 -1.88 -13.84 -18.06
C GLN A 76 -2.52 -12.73 -18.89
N ILE A 77 -2.46 -12.88 -20.20
CA ILE A 77 -2.98 -11.92 -21.17
C ILE A 77 -3.83 -12.68 -22.17
N GLU A 78 -5.03 -12.19 -22.42
CA GLU A 78 -5.92 -12.73 -23.45
C GLU A 78 -6.42 -11.58 -24.34
N GLU A 79 -6.39 -11.79 -25.66
CA GLU A 79 -7.05 -10.89 -26.61
C GLU A 79 -8.57 -11.13 -26.50
N VAL A 80 -9.32 -10.07 -26.21
CA VAL A 80 -10.78 -10.10 -26.10
C VAL A 80 -11.36 -9.66 -27.43
N SER A 81 -12.14 -10.55 -28.07
CA SER A 81 -12.84 -10.19 -29.28
C SER A 81 -13.95 -9.19 -28.98
N ASN A 82 -13.81 -7.97 -29.51
CA ASN A 82 -14.87 -6.98 -29.40
C ASN A 82 -15.77 -7.07 -30.64
N GLN A 83 -16.93 -7.72 -30.49
CA GLN A 83 -17.93 -7.81 -31.57
C GLN A 83 -18.77 -6.54 -31.71
N GLN A 84 -18.69 -5.61 -30.75
CA GLN A 84 -19.54 -4.42 -30.63
C GLN A 84 -18.82 -3.08 -30.85
N SER A 85 -17.49 -3.04 -30.98
CA SER A 85 -16.78 -1.77 -31.11
C SER A 85 -16.74 -1.24 -32.54
N ALA A 86 -17.19 0.01 -32.67
CA ALA A 86 -16.99 0.82 -33.87
C ALA A 86 -15.52 1.24 -34.07
N ILE A 87 -14.64 0.98 -33.09
CA ILE A 87 -13.19 1.16 -33.16
C ILE A 87 -12.56 -0.10 -33.76
N SER A 88 -12.87 -0.40 -35.03
CA SER A 88 -12.51 -1.66 -35.70
C SER A 88 -11.01 -1.86 -35.98
N SER A 89 -10.12 -1.05 -35.38
CA SER A 89 -8.67 -1.08 -35.66
C SER A 89 -7.80 -1.32 -34.42
N GLN A 90 -8.35 -1.24 -33.22
CA GLN A 90 -7.61 -1.43 -31.98
C GLN A 90 -7.91 -2.81 -31.38
N LYS A 91 -6.87 -3.45 -30.84
CA LYS A 91 -7.01 -4.73 -30.13
C LYS A 91 -7.32 -4.48 -28.66
N LEU A 92 -8.22 -5.28 -28.10
CA LEU A 92 -8.55 -5.24 -26.69
C LEU A 92 -7.92 -6.44 -25.99
N PHE A 93 -7.31 -6.21 -24.84
CA PHE A 93 -6.68 -7.27 -24.04
C PHE A 93 -7.23 -7.25 -22.62
N LYS A 94 -7.46 -8.44 -22.05
CA LYS A 94 -7.69 -8.61 -20.61
C LYS A 94 -6.39 -9.08 -19.96
N LEU A 95 -5.90 -8.26 -19.04
CA LEU A 95 -4.75 -8.56 -18.20
C LEU A 95 -5.20 -9.19 -16.90
N THR A 96 -4.60 -10.31 -16.51
CA THR A 96 -4.76 -10.91 -15.20
C THR A 96 -3.42 -10.94 -14.49
N VAL A 97 -3.36 -10.28 -13.33
CA VAL A 97 -2.21 -10.31 -12.43
C VAL A 97 -2.64 -10.99 -11.14
N ARG A 98 -1.87 -11.98 -10.67
CA ARG A 98 -2.09 -12.62 -9.37
C ARG A 98 -0.81 -12.63 -8.56
N VAL A 99 -0.83 -12.01 -7.39
CA VAL A 99 0.24 -12.13 -6.41
C VAL A 99 -0.18 -13.18 -5.39
N LYS A 100 0.59 -14.26 -5.27
CA LYS A 100 0.31 -15.35 -4.32
C LYS A 100 1.42 -15.41 -3.30
N ASN A 101 1.06 -15.33 -2.03
CA ASN A 101 1.94 -15.71 -0.93
C ASN A 101 1.90 -17.24 -0.79
N LEU A 102 3.03 -17.90 -1.04
CA LEU A 102 3.20 -19.34 -0.97
C LEU A 102 4.05 -19.78 0.22
N THR A 103 4.31 -18.87 1.16
CA THR A 103 5.06 -19.14 2.38
C THR A 103 4.37 -20.23 3.18
N ALA A 104 5.11 -21.28 3.52
CA ALA A 104 4.60 -22.36 4.36
C ALA A 104 4.37 -21.84 5.78
N LEU A 105 3.18 -22.11 6.32
CA LEU A 105 2.86 -21.86 7.73
C LEU A 105 2.68 -23.19 8.44
N GLU A 106 3.77 -23.74 8.97
CA GLU A 106 3.74 -25.01 9.69
C GLU A 106 2.88 -24.90 10.95
N ASN A 107 2.11 -25.96 11.25
CA ASN A 107 1.21 -26.02 12.40
C ASN A 107 0.28 -24.80 12.50
N ALA A 108 -0.28 -24.33 11.38
CA ALA A 108 -1.09 -23.11 11.30
C ALA A 108 -2.20 -23.00 12.36
N ASN A 109 -2.78 -24.10 12.82
CA ASN A 109 -3.81 -24.12 13.87
C ASN A 109 -3.27 -23.78 15.28
N GLU A 110 -1.97 -23.90 15.48
CA GLU A 110 -1.28 -23.61 16.74
C GLU A 110 -0.61 -22.22 16.72
N GLN A 111 -0.54 -21.59 15.55
CA GLN A 111 0.09 -20.29 15.38
C GLN A 111 -0.84 -19.16 15.82
N SER A 112 -0.27 -18.15 16.48
CA SER A 112 -1.00 -16.93 16.77
C SER A 112 -1.16 -16.09 15.50
N ARG A 113 -2.06 -15.10 15.56
CA ARG A 113 -2.15 -14.06 14.52
C ARG A 113 -0.80 -13.37 14.29
N ASP A 114 -0.05 -13.13 15.36
CA ASP A 114 1.21 -12.39 15.30
C ASP A 114 2.31 -13.21 14.63
N ASP A 115 2.30 -14.53 14.81
CA ASP A 115 3.20 -15.43 14.09
C ASP A 115 2.85 -15.46 12.59
N ALA A 116 1.56 -15.60 12.25
CA ALA A 116 1.09 -15.58 10.87
C ALA A 116 1.41 -14.26 10.13
N LEU A 117 1.39 -13.13 10.84
CA LEU A 117 1.71 -11.82 10.26
C LEU A 117 3.16 -11.72 9.78
N LEU A 118 4.12 -12.38 10.45
CA LEU A 118 5.52 -12.37 10.03
C LEU A 118 5.75 -13.07 8.68
N HIS A 119 4.81 -13.92 8.27
CA HIS A 119 4.80 -14.64 7.00
C HIS A 119 3.86 -14.02 5.98
N SER A 120 3.23 -12.88 6.28
CA SER A 120 2.18 -12.27 5.45
C SER A 120 2.71 -11.13 4.59
N LEU A 121 2.17 -11.04 3.37
CA LEU A 121 2.25 -9.82 2.57
C LEU A 121 1.15 -8.87 3.06
N VAL A 122 1.56 -7.75 3.66
CA VAL A 122 0.63 -6.72 4.13
C VAL A 122 0.60 -5.57 3.13
N SER A 123 -0.59 -5.04 2.86
CA SER A 123 -0.77 -3.89 1.96
C SER A 123 -0.16 -4.09 0.56
N THR A 124 -0.46 -5.22 -0.08
CA THR A 124 0.11 -5.54 -1.40
C THR A 124 -0.53 -4.68 -2.48
N HIS A 125 0.29 -3.93 -3.21
CA HIS A 125 -0.10 -3.11 -4.34
C HIS A 125 0.52 -3.64 -5.63
N THR A 126 -0.17 -3.44 -6.75
CA THR A 126 0.35 -3.70 -8.08
C THR A 126 0.30 -2.41 -8.88
N ILE A 127 1.44 -1.98 -9.41
CA ILE A 127 1.54 -0.85 -10.34
C ILE A 127 1.81 -1.41 -11.72
N LEU A 128 1.00 -1.02 -12.69
CA LEU A 128 1.09 -1.45 -14.07
C LEU A 128 1.33 -0.25 -14.96
N SER A 129 2.26 -0.37 -15.90
CA SER A 129 2.50 0.62 -16.94
C SER A 129 2.39 -0.03 -18.31
N ALA A 130 1.86 0.71 -19.27
CA ALA A 130 1.75 0.32 -20.66
C ALA A 130 2.53 1.31 -21.53
N THR A 131 3.18 0.78 -22.57
CA THR A 131 3.72 1.57 -23.67
C THR A 131 2.94 1.18 -24.92
N ASP A 132 2.64 2.16 -25.78
CA ASP A 132 1.83 1.96 -26.99
C ASP A 132 0.45 1.31 -26.73
N GLY A 133 -0.14 1.58 -25.56
CA GLY A 133 -1.44 1.08 -25.16
C GLY A 133 -2.04 1.92 -24.04
N GLU A 134 -3.35 1.77 -23.83
CA GLU A 134 -4.11 2.48 -22.81
C GLU A 134 -4.90 1.50 -21.96
N PHE A 135 -4.92 1.76 -20.65
CA PHE A 135 -5.81 1.10 -19.71
C PHE A 135 -7.22 1.69 -19.81
N VAL A 136 -8.20 0.84 -19.55
CA VAL A 136 -9.61 1.22 -19.49
C VAL A 136 -9.98 1.43 -18.03
N SER A 137 -10.64 2.56 -17.72
CA SER A 137 -11.21 2.78 -16.39
C SER A 137 -12.21 1.67 -16.05
N LEU A 138 -12.06 1.06 -14.87
CA LEU A 138 -13.04 0.10 -14.36
C LEU A 138 -14.21 0.78 -13.64
N LEU A 139 -14.07 2.05 -13.28
CA LEU A 139 -15.08 2.85 -12.59
C LEU A 139 -16.02 3.51 -13.61
N GLU A 140 -15.44 4.15 -14.63
CA GLU A 140 -16.15 4.84 -15.70
C GLU A 140 -15.75 4.28 -17.08
N PRO A 141 -16.07 3.00 -17.36
CA PRO A 141 -15.74 2.39 -18.65
C PRO A 141 -16.54 3.03 -19.79
N PRO A 142 -15.93 3.21 -20.98
CA PRO A 142 -16.67 3.53 -22.20
C PRO A 142 -17.77 2.52 -22.47
N ASP A 143 -18.90 2.97 -23.03
CA ASP A 143 -20.09 2.17 -23.30
C ASP A 143 -19.78 0.83 -24.01
N GLU A 144 -18.91 0.88 -25.02
CA GLU A 144 -18.50 -0.28 -25.84
C GLU A 144 -17.67 -1.32 -25.07
N LEU A 145 -17.12 -0.95 -23.91
CA LEU A 145 -16.21 -1.79 -23.11
C LEU A 145 -16.84 -2.23 -21.77
N ARG A 146 -18.07 -1.81 -21.48
CA ARG A 146 -18.77 -2.15 -20.23
C ARG A 146 -18.84 -3.64 -19.97
N GLU A 147 -19.13 -4.45 -20.99
CA GLU A 147 -19.21 -5.91 -20.83
C GLU A 147 -17.85 -6.53 -20.53
N ALA A 148 -16.79 -6.08 -21.21
CA ALA A 148 -15.43 -6.55 -20.97
C ALA A 148 -14.96 -6.20 -19.55
N VAL A 149 -15.24 -4.98 -19.08
CA VAL A 149 -14.93 -4.53 -17.72
C VAL A 149 -15.75 -5.29 -16.68
N ALA A 150 -17.03 -5.54 -16.93
CA ALA A 150 -17.88 -6.32 -16.03
C ALA A 150 -17.42 -7.78 -15.89
N ALA A 151 -16.69 -8.32 -16.87
CA ALA A 151 -16.09 -9.65 -16.82
C ALA A 151 -14.78 -9.69 -16.00
N CYS A 152 -14.18 -8.54 -15.66
CA CYS A 152 -13.01 -8.48 -14.79
C CYS A 152 -13.37 -8.88 -13.35
N ARG A 153 -12.41 -9.53 -12.67
CA ARG A 153 -12.56 -9.95 -11.27
C ARG A 153 -11.40 -9.42 -10.46
N ASN A 154 -11.71 -8.61 -9.46
CA ASN A 154 -10.73 -8.05 -8.54
C ASN A 154 -10.96 -8.66 -7.16
N THR A 155 -9.92 -9.26 -6.59
CA THR A 155 -9.98 -9.92 -5.27
C THR A 155 -9.04 -9.21 -4.32
N GLY A 156 -9.58 -8.61 -3.26
CA GLY A 156 -8.81 -7.91 -2.23
C GLY A 156 -8.09 -6.65 -2.72
N THR A 157 -8.37 -6.19 -3.93
CA THR A 157 -7.78 -5.00 -4.54
C THR A 157 -8.77 -4.29 -5.48
N TYR A 158 -8.53 -3.02 -5.76
CA TYR A 158 -9.37 -2.15 -6.58
C TYR A 158 -8.47 -1.39 -7.57
N PRO A 159 -8.44 -1.81 -8.85
CA PRO A 159 -7.66 -1.13 -9.89
C PRO A 159 -8.28 0.21 -10.29
N VAL A 160 -7.45 1.25 -10.34
CA VAL A 160 -7.78 2.60 -10.79
C VAL A 160 -6.71 3.13 -11.74
N LEU A 161 -7.09 4.03 -12.64
CA LEU A 161 -6.12 4.78 -13.43
C LEU A 161 -5.27 5.66 -12.51
N ALA A 162 -3.98 5.75 -12.80
CA ALA A 162 -3.04 6.56 -12.03
C ALA A 162 -2.22 7.45 -12.97
N GLY A 163 -1.77 8.61 -12.47
CA GLY A 163 -1.03 9.60 -13.26
C GLY A 163 -1.78 10.92 -13.37
N THR A 164 -1.52 11.65 -14.45
CA THR A 164 -2.20 12.92 -14.73
C THR A 164 -3.59 12.65 -15.29
N ASP A 165 -4.58 13.45 -14.93
CA ASP A 165 -5.93 13.28 -15.49
C ASP A 165 -5.89 13.25 -17.03
N GLY A 166 -6.54 12.25 -17.61
CA GLY A 166 -6.52 11.92 -19.02
C GLY A 166 -5.40 10.98 -19.49
N THR A 167 -4.34 10.73 -18.70
CA THR A 167 -3.30 9.76 -19.06
C THR A 167 -3.74 8.34 -18.72
N ARG A 168 -3.66 7.42 -19.67
CA ARG A 168 -4.15 6.03 -19.49
C ARG A 168 -3.05 4.99 -19.58
N ASP A 169 -1.80 5.39 -19.39
CA ASP A 169 -0.63 4.52 -19.48
C ASP A 169 -0.27 3.85 -18.16
N CYS A 170 -0.91 4.23 -17.04
CA CYS A 170 -0.63 3.69 -15.72
C CYS A 170 -1.90 3.29 -14.96
N MET A 171 -1.82 2.18 -14.22
CA MET A 171 -2.87 1.66 -13.36
C MET A 171 -2.30 1.25 -12.01
N LEU A 172 -2.97 1.67 -10.94
CA LEU A 172 -2.71 1.26 -9.57
C LEU A 172 -3.80 0.30 -9.11
N SER A 173 -3.44 -0.93 -8.75
CA SER A 173 -4.32 -1.84 -8.03
C SER A 173 -3.90 -1.89 -6.57
N SER A 174 -4.77 -1.39 -5.69
CA SER A 174 -4.49 -1.24 -4.26
C SER A 174 -5.52 -1.97 -3.40
N PRO A 175 -5.18 -2.40 -2.17
CA PRO A 175 -6.12 -3.02 -1.25
C PRO A 175 -7.03 -2.00 -0.54
N ILE A 176 -7.07 -0.77 -1.04
CA ILE A 176 -7.94 0.32 -0.61
C ILE A 176 -8.77 0.79 -1.80
N ILE A 177 -9.96 1.33 -1.55
CA ILE A 177 -10.83 1.83 -2.60
C ILE A 177 -10.43 3.26 -2.92
N LEU A 178 -10.09 3.51 -4.18
CA LEU A 178 -9.72 4.83 -4.70
C LEU A 178 -10.60 5.17 -5.90
N TYR A 179 -10.59 6.44 -6.30
CA TYR A 179 -11.08 6.88 -7.60
C TYR A 179 -9.95 6.91 -8.61
N ASP A 180 -10.29 7.00 -9.90
CA ASP A 180 -9.31 7.25 -10.94
C ASP A 180 -8.55 8.57 -10.70
N TYR A 181 -7.26 8.55 -11.01
CA TYR A 181 -6.32 9.63 -10.78
C TYR A 181 -6.28 10.07 -9.31
N PRO A 182 -6.02 9.13 -8.36
CA PRO A 182 -6.00 9.46 -6.95
C PRO A 182 -5.00 10.59 -6.71
N GLN A 183 -5.47 11.68 -6.12
CA GLN A 183 -4.65 12.84 -5.81
C GLN A 183 -4.24 12.76 -4.34
N ILE A 184 -2.97 13.07 -4.09
CA ILE A 184 -2.55 13.39 -2.74
C ILE A 184 -3.18 14.75 -2.39
N ALA A 185 -3.94 14.84 -1.30
CA ALA A 185 -4.60 16.10 -0.95
C ALA A 185 -3.53 17.18 -0.69
N ALA A 186 -3.76 18.41 -1.15
CA ALA A 186 -2.79 19.50 -0.96
C ALA A 186 -2.65 19.87 0.53
N GLU A 187 -3.69 19.57 1.30
CA GLU A 187 -3.79 19.69 2.75
C GLU A 187 -3.00 18.58 3.47
N SER A 188 -2.76 17.44 2.81
CA SER A 188 -1.81 16.39 3.20
C SER A 188 -0.38 16.87 2.93
N ALA A 189 0.02 17.97 3.57
CA ALA A 189 1.33 18.58 3.36
C ALA A 189 2.51 17.73 3.90
N GLY A 190 2.31 16.43 4.15
CA GLY A 190 3.36 15.44 4.27
C GLY A 190 2.85 14.03 4.53
N ASP A 191 3.80 13.15 4.83
CA ASP A 191 3.72 11.70 4.71
C ASP A 191 2.85 11.01 5.79
N LEU A 192 1.58 11.42 5.87
CA LEU A 192 0.52 10.71 6.58
C LEU A 192 0.14 9.46 5.77
N PHE A 193 -0.19 8.38 6.47
CA PHE A 193 -0.17 7.01 5.94
C PHE A 193 -0.96 6.77 4.65
N ASP A 194 -2.04 7.54 4.38
CA ASP A 194 -2.85 7.38 3.17
C ASP A 194 -2.76 8.54 2.18
N GLY A 195 -2.29 9.72 2.60
CA GLY A 195 -2.13 10.91 1.74
C GLY A 195 -3.40 11.33 1.01
N ALA A 196 -4.57 10.80 1.39
CA ALA A 196 -5.84 10.95 0.70
C ALA A 196 -6.87 11.60 1.64
N GLU A 197 -8.17 11.51 1.31
CA GLU A 197 -9.26 12.16 2.05
C GLU A 197 -9.43 11.71 3.52
N ILE A 198 -8.64 10.74 4.01
CA ILE A 198 -8.76 10.16 5.38
C ILE A 198 -7.84 10.85 6.40
N ASP A 199 -6.91 11.70 5.95
CA ASP A 199 -5.95 12.42 6.81
C ASP A 199 -6.60 13.29 7.91
N GLU A 200 -7.79 13.84 7.63
CA GLU A 200 -8.54 14.63 8.62
C GLU A 200 -8.95 13.76 9.82
N ILE A 201 -9.48 12.56 9.57
CA ILE A 201 -9.96 11.65 10.62
C ILE A 201 -8.79 11.13 11.45
N LEU A 202 -7.65 10.83 10.82
CA LEU A 202 -6.43 10.42 11.51
C LEU A 202 -5.91 11.56 12.41
N THR A 203 -5.88 12.79 11.88
CA THR A 203 -5.45 13.97 12.63
C THR A 203 -6.34 14.24 13.84
N LEU A 204 -7.66 14.22 13.67
CA LEU A 204 -8.62 14.43 14.75
C LEU A 204 -8.48 13.36 15.84
N ARG A 205 -8.27 12.10 15.48
CA ARG A 205 -8.05 11.02 16.46
C ARG A 205 -6.77 11.24 17.25
N ILE A 206 -5.67 11.62 16.61
CA ILE A 206 -4.39 11.92 17.28
C ILE A 206 -4.55 13.07 18.28
N MET A 207 -5.32 14.10 17.93
CA MET A 207 -5.58 15.23 18.84
C MET A 207 -6.34 14.81 20.10
N THR A 208 -7.22 13.80 20.00
CA THR A 208 -8.01 13.28 21.13
C THR A 208 -7.29 12.26 21.99
N MET A 209 -6.06 11.85 21.64
CA MET A 209 -5.26 10.90 22.43
C MET A 209 -4.83 11.51 23.77
N THR A 210 -4.72 10.67 24.81
CA THR A 210 -4.21 11.08 26.12
C THR A 210 -2.73 11.40 26.07
N ASP A 211 -2.22 12.11 27.08
CA ASP A 211 -0.80 12.42 27.17
C ASP A 211 0.06 11.14 27.30
N GLU A 212 -0.46 10.08 27.96
CA GLU A 212 0.20 8.78 27.99
C GLU A 212 0.27 8.15 26.59
N GLU A 213 -0.84 8.13 25.85
CA GLU A 213 -0.90 7.55 24.50
C GLU A 213 0.01 8.31 23.52
N LYS A 214 0.10 9.64 23.66
CA LYS A 214 1.04 10.47 22.89
C LYS A 214 2.49 10.20 23.27
N HIS A 215 2.78 10.01 24.56
CA HIS A 215 4.12 9.64 25.01
C HIS A 215 4.56 8.29 24.44
N GLU A 216 3.66 7.31 24.41
CA GLU A 216 3.89 6.02 23.76
C GLU A 216 4.18 6.19 22.27
N MET A 217 3.33 6.94 21.54
CA MET A 217 3.54 7.21 20.11
C MET A 217 4.91 7.82 19.77
N ARG A 218 5.45 8.72 20.61
CA ARG A 218 6.78 9.32 20.39
C ARG A 218 7.90 8.27 20.44
N GLY A 219 7.70 7.17 21.15
CA GLY A 219 8.66 6.08 21.32
C GLY A 219 8.62 5.00 20.24
N ILE A 220 7.58 4.93 19.40
CA ILE A 220 7.32 3.82 18.47
C ILE A 220 8.24 3.87 17.24
N ASP A 221 8.22 4.97 16.50
CA ASP A 221 8.94 5.11 15.22
C ASP A 221 9.22 6.58 14.88
N ASP A 222 10.28 6.85 14.12
CA ASP A 222 10.67 8.22 13.74
C ASP A 222 9.62 8.89 12.84
N ARG A 223 8.91 8.13 11.98
CA ARG A 223 7.82 8.65 11.14
C ARG A 223 6.58 8.92 11.99
N VAL A 224 6.22 8.02 12.89
CA VAL A 224 5.07 8.19 13.82
C VAL A 224 5.30 9.39 14.75
N ARG A 225 6.52 9.55 15.28
CA ARG A 225 6.89 10.73 16.09
C ARG A 225 6.74 12.02 15.29
N LYS A 226 7.26 12.07 14.06
CA LYS A 226 7.10 13.24 13.17
C LYS A 226 5.64 13.54 12.86
N ILE A 227 4.80 12.52 12.71
CA ILE A 227 3.35 12.69 12.52
C ILE A 227 2.72 13.32 13.76
N LEU A 228 3.02 12.81 14.96
CA LEU A 228 2.49 13.37 16.22
C LEU A 228 2.97 14.81 16.46
N GLU A 229 4.28 15.07 16.35
CA GLU A 229 4.86 16.41 16.51
C GLU A 229 4.25 17.41 15.53
N ARG A 230 3.98 16.95 14.31
CA ARG A 230 3.31 17.76 13.31
C ARG A 230 1.88 18.08 13.72
N THR A 231 1.08 17.07 14.10
CA THR A 231 -0.30 17.28 14.54
C THR A 231 -0.39 18.22 15.74
N GLU A 232 0.56 18.15 16.69
CA GLU A 232 0.62 19.04 17.85
C GLU A 232 1.01 20.48 17.50
N THR A 233 1.69 20.70 16.36
CA THR A 233 2.11 22.02 15.87
C THR A 233 1.18 22.60 14.79
N MET A 234 0.13 21.87 14.40
CA MET A 234 -0.85 22.35 13.43
C MET A 234 -1.66 23.52 13.98
N SER A 235 -1.78 24.58 13.20
CA SER A 235 -2.64 25.71 13.55
C SER A 235 -4.11 25.39 13.30
N GLU A 236 -5.01 26.09 14.00
CA GLU A 236 -6.46 26.01 13.75
C GLU A 236 -6.80 26.31 12.27
N GLU A 237 -6.07 27.21 11.61
CA GLU A 237 -6.25 27.51 10.18
C GLU A 237 -5.88 26.33 9.26
N GLN A 238 -4.88 25.52 9.65
CA GLN A 238 -4.52 24.30 8.93
C GLN A 238 -5.54 23.19 9.15
N LEU A 239 -6.10 23.07 10.37
CA LEU A 239 -7.21 22.16 10.67
C LEU A 239 -8.49 22.53 9.89
N LEU A 240 -8.83 23.81 9.81
CA LEU A 240 -9.96 24.30 9.01
C LEU A 240 -9.80 24.06 7.51
N LYS A 241 -8.58 24.04 6.98
CA LYS A 241 -8.32 23.69 5.57
C LYS A 241 -8.54 22.19 5.30
N MET A 242 -8.24 21.32 6.26
CA MET A 242 -8.48 19.88 6.15
C MET A 242 -9.95 19.49 6.23
N HIS A 243 -10.79 20.25 6.95
CA HIS A 243 -12.24 20.03 7.13
C HIS A 243 -13.11 20.04 5.85
N GLY A 244 -12.49 20.09 4.67
CA GLY A 244 -13.17 20.12 3.40
C GLY A 244 -13.63 21.53 3.01
N ALA A 245 -12.97 22.10 2.01
CA ALA A 245 -13.68 22.97 1.09
C ALA A 245 -14.77 22.12 0.42
N MET A 246 -16.05 22.40 0.70
CA MET A 246 -17.16 21.79 -0.05
C MET A 246 -16.92 22.05 -1.55
N ARG A 247 -16.44 21.04 -2.27
CA ARG A 247 -16.32 21.09 -3.72
C ARG A 247 -17.75 21.07 -4.26
N GLY A 248 -18.19 22.22 -4.78
CA GLY A 248 -19.56 22.43 -5.22
C GLY A 248 -20.01 21.33 -6.16
N LEU A 249 -21.18 20.76 -5.86
CA LEU A 249 -21.98 20.01 -6.83
C LEU A 249 -22.18 20.90 -8.06
N VAL A 250 -21.40 20.67 -9.11
CA VAL A 250 -21.72 21.22 -10.43
C VAL A 250 -22.90 20.41 -10.93
N ARG A 251 -24.05 21.07 -11.01
CA ARG A 251 -25.29 20.58 -11.63
C ARG A 251 -25.12 20.40 -13.13
#